data_AF-A0A4R5NNI5-F1
#
_entry.id   AF-A0A4R5NNI5-F1
#
_cell.length_a   1.000
_cell.length_b   1.000
_cell.length_c   1.000
_cell.angle_alpha   90.00
_cell.angle_beta   90.00
_cell.angle_gamma   90.00
#
_symmetry.space_group_name_H-M   'P 1'
#
loop_
_entity.id
_entity.type
_entity.pdbx_description
1 polymer ?
#
loop_
_entity_poly.entity_id
_entity_poly.type
_entity_poly.pdbx_seq_one_letter_code
_entity_poly.pdbx_strand_id
1 'polypeptide(L)'
;MKRKHLKYQSPFEKMNGESRFELATKLANDFHLEPSQVLFAYLQTVTEVSENNQNDSRIEKLQPEIDAAFGQTLARLRANERQAD
;
A
#
# COMPACT_ATOMS: atom_id res chain seq x y z
N MET A 1 13.47 21.84 25.17
CA MET A 1 12.95 21.88 23.77
C MET A 1 12.07 20.65 23.54
N LYS A 2 10.76 20.81 23.30
CA LYS A 2 9.86 19.69 23.00
C LYS A 2 9.99 19.37 21.50
N ARG A 3 10.69 18.29 21.15
CA ARG A 3 10.71 17.78 19.77
C ARG A 3 9.30 17.25 19.47
N LYS A 4 8.55 17.93 18.60
CA LYS A 4 7.28 17.40 18.08
C LYS A 4 7.64 16.15 17.27
N HIS A 5 7.28 14.98 17.76
CA HIS A 5 7.35 13.75 16.96
C HIS A 5 6.44 13.96 15.76
N LEU A 6 7.02 14.14 14.57
CA LEU A 6 6.27 14.12 13.32
C LEU A 6 5.64 12.74 13.21
N LYS A 7 4.31 12.67 13.32
CA LYS A 7 3.58 11.43 13.03
C LYS A 7 3.82 11.10 11.57
N TYR A 8 4.18 9.85 11.30
CA TYR A 8 4.28 9.36 9.94
C TYR A 8 2.94 9.58 9.23
N GLN A 9 2.97 10.17 8.04
CA GLN A 9 1.81 10.37 7.20
C GLN A 9 1.91 9.42 6.02
N SER A 10 1.05 8.42 6.01
CA SER A 10 1.04 7.39 4.98
C SER A 10 0.42 7.93 3.69
N PRO A 11 1.08 7.75 2.52
CA PRO A 11 0.46 8.04 1.23
C PRO A 11 -0.71 7.10 0.90
N PHE A 12 -0.81 5.95 1.56
CA PHE A 12 -1.80 4.91 1.31
C PHE A 12 -2.79 4.72 2.47
N GLU A 13 -2.81 5.61 3.46
CA GLU A 13 -3.68 5.51 4.65
C GLU A 13 -5.15 5.25 4.30
N LYS A 14 -5.63 5.89 3.22
CA LYS A 14 -7.01 5.75 2.73
C LYS A 14 -7.36 4.32 2.31
N MET A 15 -6.39 3.47 1.99
CA MET A 15 -6.61 2.06 1.66
C MET A 15 -7.18 1.26 2.84
N ASN A 16 -6.94 1.71 4.08
CA ASN A 16 -7.49 1.07 5.29
C ASN A 16 -8.91 1.54 5.64
N GLY A 17 -9.44 2.52 4.91
CA GLY A 17 -10.71 3.19 5.24
C GLY A 17 -11.81 3.00 4.20
N GLU A 18 -12.82 3.87 4.28
CA GLU A 18 -13.95 3.89 3.34
C GLU A 18 -13.56 4.40 1.96
N SER A 19 -12.56 5.30 1.89
CA SER A 19 -12.04 5.87 0.63
C SER A 19 -11.08 4.96 -0.15
N ARG A 20 -10.97 3.67 0.23
CA ARG A 20 -10.05 2.71 -0.42
C ARG A 20 -10.32 2.54 -1.92
N PHE A 21 -11.58 2.55 -2.34
CA PHE A 21 -11.94 2.42 -3.76
C PHE A 21 -11.54 3.65 -4.58
N GLU A 22 -11.72 4.84 -4.02
CA GLU A 22 -11.33 6.10 -4.66
C GLU A 22 -9.81 6.16 -4.87
N LEU A 23 -9.04 5.84 -3.81
CA LEU A 23 -7.59 5.80 -3.91
C LEU A 23 -7.10 4.70 -4.85
N ALA A 24 -7.68 3.49 -4.77
CA ALA A 24 -7.30 2.40 -5.67
C ALA A 24 -7.57 2.75 -7.15
N THR A 25 -8.68 3.42 -7.44
CA THR A 25 -9.00 3.91 -8.79
C THR A 25 -7.98 4.94 -9.27
N LYS A 26 -7.58 5.85 -8.39
CA LYS A 26 -6.53 6.83 -8.73
C LYS A 26 -5.19 6.15 -9.04
N LEU A 27 -4.76 5.24 -8.16
CA LEU A 27 -3.50 4.51 -8.34
C LEU A 27 -3.52 3.63 -9.59
N ALA A 28 -4.65 2.98 -9.87
CA ALA A 28 -4.87 2.23 -11.10
C ALA A 28 -4.61 3.10 -12.34
N ASN A 29 -5.18 4.31 -12.38
CA ASN A 29 -4.93 5.26 -13.47
C ASN A 29 -3.45 5.69 -13.55
N ASP A 30 -2.82 6.02 -12.41
CA ASP A 30 -1.43 6.49 -12.37
C ASP A 30 -0.42 5.40 -12.80
N PHE A 31 -0.75 4.13 -12.54
CA PHE A 31 0.12 2.98 -12.82
C PHE A 31 -0.29 2.17 -14.06
N HIS A 32 -1.38 2.54 -14.74
CA HIS A 32 -1.99 1.76 -15.82
C HIS A 32 -2.31 0.32 -15.40
N LEU A 33 -2.97 0.18 -14.25
CA LEU A 33 -3.44 -1.08 -13.68
C LEU A 33 -4.97 -1.06 -13.56
N GLU A 34 -5.58 -2.20 -13.29
CA GLU A 34 -6.99 -2.27 -12.91
C GLU A 34 -7.19 -1.97 -11.42
N PRO A 35 -8.26 -1.27 -11.00
CA PRO A 35 -8.52 -0.96 -9.59
C PRO A 35 -8.60 -2.20 -8.69
N SER A 36 -9.10 -3.32 -9.22
CA SER A 36 -9.17 -4.60 -8.51
C SER A 36 -7.78 -5.19 -8.24
N GLN A 37 -6.84 -5.09 -9.19
CA GLN A 37 -5.45 -5.52 -9.01
C GLN A 37 -4.78 -4.70 -7.90
N VAL A 38 -5.00 -3.38 -7.88
CA VAL A 38 -4.46 -2.48 -6.85
C VAL A 38 -4.98 -2.84 -5.46
N LEU A 39 -6.30 -3.05 -5.31
CA LEU A 39 -6.91 -3.45 -4.04
C LEU A 39 -6.38 -4.80 -3.56
N PHE A 40 -6.34 -5.79 -4.45
CA PHE A 40 -5.85 -7.12 -4.10
C PHE A 40 -4.37 -7.09 -3.70
N ALA A 41 -3.54 -6.38 -4.45
CA ALA A 41 -2.12 -6.20 -4.14
C ALA A 41 -1.90 -5.55 -2.77
N TYR A 42 -2.74 -4.58 -2.40
CA TYR A 42 -2.67 -3.96 -1.08
C TYR A 42 -3.00 -4.96 0.03
N LEU A 43 -4.09 -5.71 -0.12
CA LEU A 43 -4.48 -6.74 0.87
C LEU A 43 -3.38 -7.78 1.04
N GLN A 44 -2.81 -8.27 -0.07
CA GLN A 44 -1.71 -9.23 -0.02
C GLN A 44 -0.49 -8.65 0.69
N THR A 45 -0.13 -7.39 0.40
CA THR A 45 0.99 -6.71 1.06
C THR A 45 0.78 -6.60 2.58
N VAL A 46 -0.43 -6.21 3.00
CA VAL A 46 -0.79 -6.13 4.43
C VAL A 46 -0.65 -7.50 5.10
N THR A 47 -1.12 -8.57 4.45
CA THR A 47 -0.98 -9.93 4.96
C THR A 47 0.48 -10.33 5.10
N GLU A 48 1.30 -10.18 4.05
CA GLU A 48 2.72 -10.55 4.06
C GLU A 48 3.51 -9.80 5.15
N VAL A 49 3.31 -8.47 5.26
CA VAL A 49 3.99 -7.66 6.28
C VAL A 49 3.53 -8.04 7.69
N SER A 50 2.24 -8.36 7.88
CA SER A 50 1.70 -8.77 9.18
C SER A 50 2.24 -10.14 9.60
N GLU A 51 2.34 -11.09 8.67
CA GLU A 51 2.88 -12.43 8.92
C GLU A 51 4.37 -12.39 9.31
N ASN A 52 5.13 -11.47 8.70
CA ASN A 52 6.54 -11.25 9.03
C ASN A 52 6.75 -10.56 10.39
N ASN A 53 5.73 -9.86 10.91
CA ASN A 53 5.78 -9.11 12.16
C ASN A 53 4.97 -9.81 13.28
N GLN A 54 5.38 -11.04 13.64
CA GLN A 54 4.69 -11.93 14.61
C GLN A 54 4.43 -11.30 15.99
N ASN A 55 5.18 -10.27 16.38
CA ASN A 55 5.08 -9.64 17.69
C ASN A 55 4.09 -8.46 17.74
N ASP A 56 3.74 -7.85 16.60
CA ASP A 56 2.79 -6.73 16.55
C ASP A 56 2.19 -6.55 15.15
N SER A 57 1.01 -7.13 14.92
CA SER A 57 0.29 -7.13 13.63
C SER A 57 -0.63 -5.93 13.42
N ARG A 58 -0.55 -4.90 14.26
CA ARG A 58 -1.40 -3.71 14.11
C ARG A 58 -0.97 -2.90 12.89
N ILE A 59 -1.89 -2.75 11.93
CA ILE A 59 -1.69 -2.00 10.68
C ILE A 59 -1.11 -0.59 10.94
N GLU A 60 -1.58 0.13 11.96
CA GLU A 60 -1.08 1.49 12.30
C GLU A 60 0.43 1.54 12.56
N LYS A 61 1.00 0.47 13.13
CA LYS A 61 2.43 0.38 13.42
C LYS A 61 3.23 -0.11 12.23
N LEU A 62 2.63 -1.00 11.45
CA LEU A 62 3.23 -1.59 10.25
C LEU A 62 3.07 -0.68 9.02
N GLN A 63 2.29 0.40 9.11
CA GLN A 63 1.95 1.26 7.97
C GLN A 63 3.18 1.73 7.16
N PRO A 64 4.30 2.16 7.76
CA PRO A 64 5.47 2.55 6.97
C PRO A 64 6.07 1.40 6.14
N GLU A 65 6.05 0.19 6.68
CA GLU A 65 6.54 -1.02 6.00
C GLU A 65 5.57 -1.47 4.91
N ILE A 66 4.26 -1.46 5.22
CA ILE A 66 3.17 -1.70 4.26
C ILE A 66 3.31 -0.72 3.08
N ASP A 67 3.53 0.57 3.35
CA ASP A 67 3.64 1.58 2.30
C ASP A 67 4.87 1.37 1.41
N ALA A 68 6.01 1.02 2.00
CA ALA A 68 7.24 0.74 1.27
C ALA A 68 7.11 -0.53 0.41
N ALA A 69 6.53 -1.60 0.96
CA ALA A 69 6.30 -2.85 0.23
C ALA A 69 5.26 -2.66 -0.88
N PHE A 70 4.16 -1.98 -0.59
CA PHE A 70 3.09 -1.75 -1.56
C PHE A 70 3.56 -0.90 -2.74
N GLY A 71 4.35 0.16 -2.48
CA GLY A 71 4.96 0.97 -3.55
C GLY A 71 5.84 0.14 -4.49
N GLN A 72 6.62 -0.81 -3.96
CA GLN A 72 7.40 -1.75 -4.78
C GLN A 72 6.51 -2.70 -5.57
N THR A 73 5.43 -3.20 -4.96
CA THR A 73 4.45 -4.07 -5.62
C THR A 73 3.80 -3.36 -6.80
N LEU A 74 3.35 -2.11 -6.65
CA LEU A 74 2.78 -1.31 -7.75
C LEU A 74 3.77 -1.11 -8.91
N ALA A 75 5.03 -0.81 -8.58
CA ALA A 75 6.08 -0.64 -9.59
C ALA A 75 6.32 -1.95 -10.38
N ARG A 76 6.33 -3.10 -9.69
CA ARG A 76 6.48 -4.42 -10.30
C ARG A 76 5.28 -4.78 -11.18
N LEU A 77 4.06 -4.58 -10.70
CA LEU A 77 2.83 -4.85 -11.47
C LEU A 77 2.83 -4.06 -12.78
N ARG A 78 3.12 -2.76 -12.71
CA ARG A 78 3.23 -1.91 -13.91
C ARG A 78 4.32 -2.38 -14.88
N ALA A 79 5.42 -2.94 -14.38
CA ALA A 79 6.49 -3.46 -15.23
C ALA A 79 6.06 -4.75 -15.95
N ASN A 80 5.27 -5.60 -15.29
CA ASN A 80 4.76 -6.85 -15.86
C ASN A 80 3.70 -6.60 -16.95
N GLU A 81 2.78 -5.65 -16.76
CA GLU A 81 1.78 -5.30 -17.78
C GLU A 81 2.45 -4.81 -19.08
N ARG A 82 3.54 -4.03 -18.97
CA ARG A 82 4.32 -3.56 -20.13
C ARG A 82 5.02 -4.68 -20.92
N GLN A 83 5.09 -5.89 -20.39
CA GLN A 83 5.67 -7.05 -21.07
C GLN A 83 4.61 -7.96 -21.72
N ALA A 84 3.33 -7.73 -21.44
CA ALA A 84 2.21 -8.50 -21.98
C ALA A 84 1.64 -7.91 -23.29
N ASP A 85 2.06 -6.69 -23.65
CA ASP A 85 1.78 -6.00 -24.92
C ASP A 85 2.91 -6.19 -25.95
#